data_AF-A0A947TUD6-F1
#
_entry.id   AF-A0A947TUD6-F1
#
_cell.length_a   1.000
_cell.length_b   1.000
_cell.length_c   1.000
_cell.angle_alpha   90.00
_cell.angle_beta   90.00
_cell.angle_gamma   90.00
#
_symmetry.space_group_name_H-M   'P 1'
#
loop_
_entity.id
_entity.type
_entity.pdbx_description
1 polymer ?
#
loop_
_entity_poly.entity_id
_entity_poly.type
_entity_poly.pdbx_seq_one_letter_code
_entity_poly.pdbx_strand_id
1 'polypeptide(L)'
;MQVRAKLGMLAIAALVAAGLVYGFMPRAVPVDVAAVERGPFVVTVEEEGKTRVMERYVVSAPVSGTLRRIALKAGDPVKPGQVIAEIEPARADALDPRSRAQAQAQA
;
A
#
# COMPACT_ATOMS: atom_id res chain seq x y z
N MET A 1 -95.70 16.26 12.03
CA MET A 1 -94.72 17.34 11.77
C MET A 1 -93.28 17.04 12.25
N GLN A 2 -93.03 16.02 13.09
CA GLN A 2 -91.69 15.79 13.68
C GLN A 2 -90.69 15.01 12.80
N VAL A 3 -91.15 14.20 11.84
CA VAL A 3 -90.27 13.35 11.02
C VAL A 3 -89.44 14.17 10.02
N ARG A 4 -90.01 15.23 9.43
CA ARG A 4 -89.31 16.13 8.51
C ARG A 4 -88.18 16.91 9.19
N ALA A 5 -88.39 17.32 10.44
CA ALA A 5 -87.35 18.00 11.24
C ALA A 5 -86.21 17.04 11.63
N LYS A 6 -86.51 15.78 11.96
CA LYS A 6 -85.50 14.75 12.26
C LYS A 6 -84.66 14.37 11.03
N LEU A 7 -85.27 14.29 9.85
CA LEU A 7 -84.57 14.04 8.59
C LEU A 7 -83.59 15.16 8.23
N GLY A 8 -83.98 16.43 8.42
CA GLY A 8 -83.07 17.57 8.22
C GLY A 8 -81.88 17.55 9.16
N MET A 9 -82.10 17.21 10.44
CA MET A 9 -81.03 17.10 11.44
C MET A 9 -80.05 15.95 11.13
N LEU A 10 -80.56 14.80 10.69
CA LEU A 10 -79.72 13.68 10.24
C LEU A 10 -78.89 14.03 9.01
N ALA A 11 -79.46 14.74 8.04
CA ALA A 11 -78.72 15.20 6.87
C ALA A 11 -77.58 16.15 7.25
N ILE A 12 -77.82 17.09 8.16
CA ILE A 12 -76.79 18.01 8.68
C ILE A 12 -75.71 17.22 9.44
N ALA A 13 -76.09 16.29 10.32
CA ALA A 13 -75.14 15.47 11.06
C ALA A 13 -74.25 14.61 10.14
N ALA A 14 -74.83 14.03 9.07
CA ALA A 14 -74.09 13.28 8.07
C ALA A 14 -73.12 14.16 7.27
N LEU A 15 -73.52 15.39 6.95
CA LEU A 15 -72.70 16.36 6.22
C LEU A 15 -71.51 16.82 7.08
N VAL A 16 -71.75 17.06 8.36
CA VAL A 16 -70.69 17.37 9.35
C VAL A 16 -69.74 16.18 9.50
N ALA A 17 -70.26 14.96 9.64
CA ALA A 17 -69.45 13.75 9.75
C ALA A 17 -68.58 13.53 8.50
N ALA A 18 -69.14 13.71 7.29
CA ALA A 18 -68.40 13.62 6.04
C ALA A 18 -67.28 14.67 5.94
N GLY A 19 -67.56 15.91 6.36
CA GLY A 19 -66.56 16.98 6.42
C GLY A 19 -65.41 16.69 7.38
N LEU A 20 -65.71 16.13 8.56
CA LEU A 20 -64.69 15.72 9.53
C LEU A 20 -63.83 14.59 8.97
N VAL A 21 -64.44 13.56 8.38
CA VAL A 21 -63.68 12.45 7.77
C VAL A 21 -62.75 12.94 6.68
N TYR A 22 -63.20 13.85 5.82
CA TYR A 22 -62.37 14.43 4.76
C TYR A 22 -61.26 15.33 5.32
N GLY A 23 -61.55 16.14 6.34
CA GLY A 23 -60.58 17.06 6.95
C GLY A 23 -59.48 16.36 7.75
N PHE A 24 -59.80 15.25 8.40
CA PHE A 24 -58.83 14.44 9.15
C PHE A 24 -58.14 13.36 8.29
N MET A 25 -58.44 13.29 7.00
CA MET A 25 -57.77 12.35 6.10
C MET A 25 -56.31 12.79 5.90
N PRO A 26 -55.32 11.95 6.25
CA PRO A 26 -53.92 12.33 6.17
C PRO A 26 -53.51 12.54 4.72
N ARG A 27 -52.79 13.63 4.45
CA ARG A 27 -52.21 13.91 3.13
C ARG A 27 -50.87 13.18 3.00
N ALA A 28 -50.65 12.56 1.84
CA ALA A 28 -49.36 11.97 1.53
C ALA A 28 -48.28 13.07 1.47
N VAL A 29 -47.13 12.81 2.09
CA VAL A 29 -45.97 13.69 2.06
C VAL A 29 -45.05 13.22 0.93
N PRO A 30 -44.69 14.09 -0.03
CA PRO A 30 -43.76 13.70 -1.09
C PRO A 30 -42.38 13.40 -0.49
N VAL A 31 -41.77 12.30 -0.92
CA VAL A 31 -40.43 11.87 -0.50
C VAL A 31 -39.61 11.48 -1.72
N ASP A 32 -38.31 11.78 -1.65
CA ASP A 32 -37.36 11.36 -2.67
C ASP A 32 -36.93 9.92 -2.44
N VAL A 33 -37.04 9.11 -3.50
CA VAL A 33 -36.63 7.70 -3.50
C VAL A 33 -35.70 7.44 -4.66
N ALA A 34 -34.76 6.51 -4.46
CA ALA A 34 -33.88 6.01 -5.50
C ALA A 34 -33.90 4.48 -5.51
N ALA A 35 -33.78 3.88 -6.70
CA ALA A 35 -33.63 2.45 -6.84
C ALA A 35 -32.22 2.02 -6.39
N VAL A 36 -32.14 0.93 -5.65
CA VAL A 36 -30.87 0.37 -5.17
C VAL A 36 -30.53 -0.86 -6.01
N GLU A 37 -29.30 -0.91 -6.52
CA GLU A 37 -28.77 -2.03 -7.31
C GLU A 37 -27.53 -2.63 -6.65
N ARG A 38 -27.27 -3.91 -6.91
CA ARG A 38 -26.05 -4.59 -6.45
C ARG A 38 -25.05 -4.67 -7.60
N GLY A 39 -23.83 -4.21 -7.34
CA GLY A 39 -22.72 -4.28 -8.28
C GLY A 39 -21.40 -4.64 -7.58
N PRO A 40 -20.36 -4.99 -8.34
CA PRO A 40 -19.04 -5.24 -7.77
C PRO A 40 -18.49 -3.95 -7.16
N PHE A 41 -18.00 -4.04 -5.93
CA PHE A 41 -17.33 -2.95 -5.22
C PHE A 41 -15.94 -3.42 -4.82
N VAL A 42 -14.91 -2.69 -5.26
CA VAL A 42 -13.51 -3.03 -4.99
C VAL A 42 -12.94 -1.99 -4.04
N VAL A 43 -12.37 -2.46 -2.94
CA VAL A 43 -11.59 -1.64 -2.01
C VAL A 43 -10.13 -1.92 -2.27
N THR A 44 -9.38 -0.91 -2.72
CA THR A 44 -7.93 -0.98 -2.91
C THR A 44 -7.22 -0.29 -1.75
N VAL A 45 -6.06 -0.82 -1.39
CA VAL A 45 -5.12 -0.17 -0.46
C VAL A 45 -3.91 0.25 -1.28
N GLU A 46 -3.64 1.55 -1.31
CA GLU A 46 -2.48 2.12 -1.98
C GLU A 46 -1.43 2.49 -0.93
N GLU A 47 -0.21 2.03 -1.15
CA GLU A 47 0.92 2.25 -0.25
C GLU A 47 2.12 2.76 -1.05
N GLU A 48 2.87 3.70 -0.49
CA GLU A 48 4.10 4.19 -1.10
C GLU A 48 5.26 3.25 -0.81
N GLY A 49 5.77 2.60 -1.86
CA GLY A 49 6.98 1.77 -1.79
C GLY A 49 8.23 2.52 -2.27
N LYS A 50 9.37 2.23 -1.64
CA LYS A 50 10.69 2.60 -2.18
C LYS A 50 11.46 1.35 -2.54
N THR A 51 11.98 1.27 -3.76
CA THR A 51 12.86 0.19 -4.17
C THR A 51 14.22 0.31 -3.47
N ARG A 52 14.74 -0.80 -2.98
CA ARG A 52 16.09 -0.89 -2.39
C ARG A 52 16.85 -2.04 -3.05
N VAL A 53 18.13 -1.83 -3.30
CA VAL A 53 19.05 -2.89 -3.72
C VAL A 53 19.09 -3.96 -2.62
N MET A 54 18.79 -5.22 -2.96
CA MET A 54 18.74 -6.31 -1.98
C MET A 54 20.11 -6.58 -1.37
N GLU A 55 21.12 -6.73 -2.23
CA GLU A 55 22.47 -7.09 -1.82
C GLU A 55 23.47 -6.13 -2.45
N ARG A 56 24.14 -5.35 -1.60
CA ARG A 56 25.22 -4.46 -2.01
C ARG A 56 26.51 -4.95 -1.42
N TYR A 57 27.44 -5.35 -2.30
CA TYR A 57 28.77 -5.80 -1.90
C TYR A 57 29.81 -4.73 -2.16
N VAL A 58 30.77 -4.62 -1.24
CA VAL A 58 32.01 -3.86 -1.44
C VAL A 58 33.11 -4.89 -1.58
N VAL A 59 33.77 -4.94 -2.74
CA VAL A 59 34.92 -5.83 -2.96
C VAL A 59 36.19 -5.05 -2.68
N SER A 60 36.99 -5.54 -1.74
CA SER A 60 38.28 -4.97 -1.37
C SER A 60 39.44 -5.87 -1.81
N ALA A 61 40.59 -5.26 -2.05
CA ALA A 61 41.83 -5.99 -2.29
C ALA A 61 42.26 -6.70 -0.99
N PRO A 62 42.49 -8.03 -1.01
CA PRO A 62 42.90 -8.77 0.19
C PRO A 62 44.39 -8.59 0.51
N VAL A 63 45.18 -8.12 -0.46
CA VAL A 63 46.63 -7.92 -0.35
C VAL A 63 47.04 -6.59 -0.95
N SER A 64 48.11 -6.00 -0.42
CA SER A 64 48.76 -4.84 -1.01
C SER A 64 49.52 -5.23 -2.27
N GLY A 65 49.43 -4.41 -3.32
CA GLY A 65 50.07 -4.70 -4.60
C GLY A 65 49.71 -3.70 -5.69
N THR A 66 50.10 -4.01 -6.92
CA THR A 66 49.77 -3.23 -8.10
C THR A 66 48.59 -3.86 -8.83
N LEU A 67 47.58 -3.04 -9.14
CA LEU A 67 46.40 -3.49 -9.89
C LEU A 67 46.74 -3.58 -11.38
N ARG A 68 46.45 -4.72 -12.01
CA ARG A 68 46.51 -4.86 -13.47
C ARG A 68 45.34 -4.12 -14.11
N ARG A 69 45.42 -3.92 -15.43
CA ARG A 69 44.35 -3.26 -16.19
C ARG A 69 43.05 -4.02 -16.05
N ILE A 70 42.02 -3.36 -15.51
CA ILE A 70 40.67 -3.90 -15.44
C ILE A 70 40.07 -3.94 -16.86
N ALA A 71 39.55 -5.10 -17.24
CA ALA A 71 38.86 -5.29 -18.53
C ALA A 71 37.39 -4.84 -18.50
N LEU A 72 36.78 -4.79 -17.31
CA LEU A 72 35.40 -4.38 -17.08
C LEU A 72 35.25 -2.86 -17.09
N LYS A 73 34.07 -2.41 -17.53
CA LYS A 73 33.64 -1.01 -17.46
C LYS A 73 32.52 -0.87 -16.43
N ALA A 74 32.31 0.36 -15.96
CA ALA A 74 31.20 0.67 -15.05
C ALA A 74 29.86 0.35 -15.72
N GLY A 75 29.03 -0.44 -15.05
CA GLY A 75 27.73 -0.89 -15.55
C GLY A 75 27.73 -2.30 -16.16
N ASP A 76 28.89 -2.91 -16.37
CA ASP A 76 28.96 -4.27 -16.88
C ASP A 76 28.41 -5.28 -15.84
N PRO A 77 27.58 -6.26 -16.26
CA PRO A 77 27.11 -7.30 -15.37
C PRO A 77 28.24 -8.27 -14.99
N VAL A 78 28.25 -8.71 -13.74
CA VAL A 78 29.23 -9.69 -13.22
C VAL A 78 28.51 -10.93 -12.69
N LYS A 79 29.11 -12.11 -12.89
CA LYS A 79 28.59 -13.38 -12.39
C LYS A 79 29.36 -13.84 -11.14
N PRO A 80 28.75 -14.66 -10.27
CA PRO A 80 29.48 -15.31 -9.18
C PRO A 80 30.73 -16.03 -9.69
N GLY A 81 31.86 -15.82 -9.01
CA GLY A 81 33.15 -16.42 -9.38
C GLY A 81 33.89 -15.74 -10.54
N GLN A 82 33.31 -14.72 -11.18
CA GLN A 82 34.00 -13.97 -12.23
C GLN A 82 35.14 -13.12 -11.65
N VAL A 83 36.30 -13.18 -12.29
CA VAL A 83 37.44 -12.32 -11.95
C VAL A 83 37.13 -10.88 -12.39
N ILE A 84 37.09 -9.96 -11.42
CA ILE A 84 36.82 -8.53 -11.68
C ILE A 84 38.09 -7.67 -11.69
N ALA A 85 39.18 -8.16 -11.07
CA ALA A 85 40.47 -7.50 -11.01
C ALA A 85 41.58 -8.53 -10.74
N GLU A 86 42.76 -8.29 -11.32
CA GLU A 86 43.99 -9.02 -10.99
C GLU A 86 44.95 -8.08 -10.27
N ILE A 87 45.51 -8.54 -9.16
CA ILE A 87 46.48 -7.79 -8.36
C ILE A 87 47.80 -8.54 -8.40
N GLU A 88 48.87 -7.83 -8.75
CA GLU A 88 50.24 -8.30 -8.59
C GLU A 88 50.71 -7.92 -7.19
N PRO A 89 50.87 -8.88 -6.26
CA PRO A 89 51.20 -8.58 -4.87
C PRO A 89 52.52 -7.81 -4.78
N ALA A 90 52.60 -6.90 -3.80
CA ALA A 90 53.87 -6.29 -3.47
C ALA A 90 54.89 -7.40 -3.14
N ARG A 91 56.14 -7.22 -3.57
CA ARG A 91 57.22 -8.15 -3.22
C ARG A 91 57.24 -8.22 -1.70
N ALA A 92 57.18 -9.44 -1.14
CA ALA A 92 57.25 -9.61 0.30
C ALA A 92 58.48 -8.86 0.81
N ASP A 93 58.30 -7.98 1.80
CA ASP A 93 59.43 -7.31 2.44
C ASP A 93 60.41 -8.41 2.82
N ALA A 94 61.60 -8.34 2.21
CA ALA A 94 62.59 -9.41 2.26
C ALA A 94 62.72 -9.84 3.71
N LEU A 95 62.30 -11.08 4.00
CA LEU A 95 62.21 -11.67 5.34
C LEU A 95 63.35 -11.15 6.23
N ASP A 96 63.06 -10.10 6.99
CA ASP A 96 64.03 -9.52 7.90
C ASP A 96 64.42 -10.67 8.83
N PRO A 97 65.72 -11.02 8.95
CA PRO A 97 66.17 -12.06 9.84
C PRO A 97 65.59 -11.94 11.25
N ARG A 98 65.28 -10.71 11.70
CA ARG A 98 64.56 -10.48 12.96
C ARG A 98 63.15 -11.03 12.98
N SER A 99 62.35 -10.81 11.95
CA SER A 99 60.96 -11.30 11.88
C SER A 99 60.90 -12.83 11.92
N ARG A 100 61.86 -13.49 11.26
CA ARG A 100 62.01 -14.95 11.31
C ARG A 100 62.41 -15.45 12.70
N ALA A 101 63.38 -14.79 13.34
CA ALA A 101 63.79 -15.13 14.71
C ALA A 101 62.65 -14.95 15.72
N GLN A 102 61.83 -13.90 15.55
CA GLN A 102 60.65 -13.66 16.39
C GLN A 102 59.56 -14.71 16.19
N ALA A 103 59.26 -15.09 14.94
CA ALA A 103 58.25 -16.10 14.66
C ALA A 103 58.65 -17.51 15.15
N GLN A 104 59.95 -17.85 15.09
CA GLN A 104 60.46 -19.12 15.64
C GLN A 104 60.51 -19.13 17.18
N ALA A 105 60.73 -17.97 17.82
CA ALA A 105 60.73 -17.85 19.27
C ALA A 105 59.32 -17.86 19.90
N GLN A 106 58.27 -17.63 19.10
CA GLN A 106 56.87 -17.61 19.53
C GLN A 106 56.11 -18.90 19.23
N ALA A 107 56.74 -19.88 18.57
CA ALA A 107 56.23 -21.24 18.37
C ALA A 107 56.68 -22.16 19.50
#